data_AF-A0A6L7U721-F1
#
_entry.id   AF-A0A6L7U721-F1
#
_cell.length_a   1.000
_cell.length_b   1.000
_cell.length_c   1.000
_cell.angle_alpha   90.00
_cell.angle_beta   90.00
_cell.angle_gamma   90.00
#
_symmetry.space_group_name_H-M   'P 1'
#
loop_
_entity.id
_entity.type
_entity.pdbx_description
1 polymer ?
#
loop_
_entity_poly.entity_id
_entity_poly.type
_entity_poly.pdbx_seq_one_letter_code
_entity_poly.pdbx_strand_id
1 'polypeptide(L)'
;MLATRVTPGTCRRHAAARTRNCDIVRTDRGSSHPVRLSIRFLNVACLESRGLPLWTYSTNAQGGIPVHQTMRIPGHSLALTILLTLAALMVAACAMPTDSTESDMAGAAEPVSHDPIIFSDLNWQSALIQNRIAQYLVEKGYSYPTGATFGATLPLFQGLRNGDTHVTLEIWLPNQQEPWDDAIAGEEVVDIGKTLVGDWQSAFVIPAYLQEQYPDLDSVEDLKDEKFKALFTTAESGDKARLVSCVIGWACEVVNAQQVASYGLEEHVYIVNPGDGAAANADLYGAYERGEPWLGYQWGTNEPALVLDLVRLEEPSYTEECWATTKACAYALSDIRIAVHPSMLERAPEVVDMLRNFNIDITLFKDIARWTQANEGATEQDAALWFLQAKQDAWSQWVTPEAAAKIQAALDAGEAADGWPDQ
;
A
#
# COMPACT_ATOMS: atom_id res chain seq x y z
N MET A 1 34.24 9.22 70.68
CA MET A 1 35.67 9.13 70.29
C MET A 1 35.76 9.34 68.79
N LEU A 2 36.50 10.40 68.39
CA LEU A 2 37.08 10.67 67.07
C LEU A 2 37.90 9.45 66.55
N ALA A 3 38.25 9.21 65.29
CA ALA A 3 38.16 9.93 64.02
C ALA A 3 38.64 9.02 62.84
N THR A 4 38.44 9.55 61.62
CA THR A 4 39.32 9.53 60.43
C THR A 4 39.33 8.39 59.40
N ARG A 5 39.13 8.83 58.14
CA ARG A 5 39.30 8.23 56.80
C ARG A 5 40.74 7.75 56.52
N VAL A 6 40.91 6.87 55.52
CA VAL A 6 41.71 7.05 54.26
C VAL A 6 41.48 5.86 53.30
N THR A 7 41.30 6.16 52.00
CA THR A 7 41.30 5.30 50.80
C THR A 7 42.71 5.11 50.19
N PRO A 8 42.92 4.14 49.28
CA PRO A 8 43.84 4.32 48.15
C PRO A 8 43.15 4.20 46.79
N GLY A 9 43.50 5.10 45.86
CA GLY A 9 42.90 5.25 44.54
C GLY A 9 43.75 4.77 43.35
N THR A 10 43.07 4.81 42.19
CA THR A 10 43.50 5.00 40.79
C THR A 10 44.99 5.05 40.44
N CYS A 11 45.36 4.28 39.41
CA CYS A 11 46.60 4.44 38.63
C CYS A 11 46.33 5.15 37.28
N ARG A 12 46.82 6.39 37.16
CA ARG A 12 47.25 7.03 35.90
C ARG A 12 48.72 7.39 36.06
N ARG A 13 49.55 7.20 35.02
CA ARG A 13 50.74 8.02 34.78
C ARG A 13 51.00 8.20 33.28
N HIS A 14 51.13 9.48 32.91
CA HIS A 14 51.90 10.05 31.78
C HIS A 14 53.40 9.65 31.90
N ALA A 15 54.31 9.83 30.94
CA ALA A 15 54.52 10.99 30.05
C ALA A 15 55.62 10.72 28.99
N ALA A 16 55.53 11.50 27.87
CA ALA A 16 56.59 12.28 27.19
C ALA A 16 57.81 11.54 26.54
N ALA A 17 58.43 11.97 25.42
CA ALA A 17 58.27 13.09 24.50
C ALA A 17 59.14 12.88 23.22
N ARG A 18 58.98 13.81 22.24
CA ARG A 18 59.92 14.31 21.20
C ARG A 18 59.87 13.71 19.78
N THR A 19 59.06 14.38 18.95
CA THR A 19 59.40 15.05 17.66
C THR A 19 60.68 14.66 16.91
N ARG A 20 60.53 14.35 15.61
CA ARG A 20 61.27 14.96 14.49
C ARG A 20 60.45 14.90 13.19
N ASN A 21 60.28 16.05 12.55
CA ASN A 21 59.91 16.22 11.14
C ASN A 21 61.03 15.68 10.24
N CYS A 22 60.68 15.23 9.03
CA CYS A 22 61.42 15.46 7.78
C CYS A 22 60.50 15.18 6.57
N ASP A 23 60.07 16.27 5.94
CA ASP A 23 59.96 16.57 4.51
C ASP A 23 59.69 15.48 3.44
N ILE A 24 58.59 15.74 2.73
CA ILE A 24 58.38 15.77 1.27
C ILE A 24 59.56 15.29 0.40
N VAL A 25 59.30 14.25 -0.40
CA VAL A 25 59.88 14.09 -1.75
C VAL A 25 58.76 13.75 -2.73
N ARG A 26 58.64 14.57 -3.77
CA ARG A 26 57.79 14.37 -4.95
C ARG A 26 58.74 14.08 -6.11
N THR A 27 58.52 12.98 -6.84
CA THR A 27 58.94 12.86 -8.25
C THR A 27 57.95 12.02 -9.02
N ASP A 28 57.87 12.33 -10.30
CA ASP A 28 56.75 12.21 -11.22
C ASP A 28 56.98 11.10 -12.26
N ARG A 29 55.90 10.74 -12.98
CA ARG A 29 55.79 10.00 -14.26
C ARG A 29 55.73 8.46 -14.29
N GLY A 30 54.70 7.97 -14.98
CA GLY A 30 54.86 6.94 -16.02
C GLY A 30 53.85 5.79 -16.03
N SER A 31 52.77 5.95 -16.79
CA SER A 31 51.80 4.95 -17.28
C SER A 31 52.41 3.57 -17.66
N SER A 32 51.76 2.41 -17.50
CA SER A 32 50.58 1.97 -18.27
C SER A 32 50.31 0.45 -18.06
N HIS A 33 49.06 0.02 -18.32
CA HIS A 33 48.50 -1.33 -18.60
C HIS A 33 47.69 -2.04 -17.49
N PRO A 34 46.38 -2.31 -17.74
CA PRO A 34 45.55 -3.19 -16.91
C PRO A 34 45.65 -4.65 -17.39
N VAL A 35 45.84 -5.57 -16.45
CA VAL A 35 45.75 -7.01 -16.70
C VAL A 35 44.28 -7.44 -16.62
N ARG A 36 43.71 -7.82 -17.77
CA ARG A 36 42.46 -8.59 -17.85
C ARG A 36 42.79 -10.05 -17.51
N LEU A 37 42.17 -10.60 -16.46
CA LEU A 37 42.08 -12.04 -16.26
C LEU A 37 40.67 -12.50 -16.65
N SER A 38 40.55 -13.13 -17.81
CA SER A 38 39.40 -13.92 -18.21
C SER A 38 39.60 -15.35 -17.74
N ILE A 39 38.73 -15.89 -16.89
CA ILE A 39 38.58 -17.34 -16.73
C ILE A 39 37.10 -17.69 -16.82
N ARG A 40 36.83 -18.59 -17.77
CA ARG A 40 35.53 -19.13 -18.15
C ARG A 40 34.99 -20.08 -17.08
N PHE A 41 33.66 -20.12 -17.01
CA PHE A 41 32.82 -21.12 -16.40
C PHE A 41 33.28 -22.57 -16.64
N LEU A 42 33.29 -23.35 -15.56
CA LEU A 42 33.02 -24.79 -15.63
C LEU A 42 32.04 -25.16 -14.51
N ASN A 43 30.88 -25.65 -14.94
CA ASN A 43 29.92 -26.38 -14.11
C ASN A 43 30.53 -27.71 -13.65
N VAL A 44 30.50 -27.98 -12.34
CA VAL A 44 30.32 -29.34 -11.79
C VAL A 44 29.55 -29.20 -10.47
N ALA A 45 28.34 -29.75 -10.45
CA ALA A 45 27.63 -30.12 -9.23
C ALA A 45 28.09 -31.51 -8.78
N CYS A 46 28.36 -31.70 -7.48
CA CYS A 46 27.63 -32.63 -6.59
C CYS A 46 28.42 -33.02 -5.31
N LEU A 47 27.65 -33.01 -4.22
CA LEU A 47 27.65 -33.87 -3.03
C LEU A 47 28.67 -33.71 -1.88
N GLU A 48 28.05 -33.46 -0.73
CA GLU A 48 28.19 -34.13 0.58
C GLU A 48 29.23 -33.72 1.63
N SER A 49 28.66 -33.10 2.67
CA SER A 49 28.77 -33.46 4.10
C SER A 49 30.02 -33.03 4.89
N ARG A 50 29.72 -32.37 6.03
CA ARG A 50 30.46 -32.13 7.30
C ARG A 50 30.00 -30.75 7.81
N GLY A 51 29.43 -30.52 8.98
CA GLY A 51 29.39 -31.26 10.23
C GLY A 51 29.68 -30.29 11.38
N LEU A 52 28.63 -29.83 12.08
CA LEU A 52 28.55 -29.35 13.48
C LEU A 52 29.23 -28.00 13.88
N PRO A 53 28.89 -27.38 15.04
CA PRO A 53 27.72 -27.54 15.93
C PRO A 53 26.99 -26.22 16.29
N LEU A 54 25.69 -26.33 16.60
CA LEU A 54 24.89 -25.30 17.25
C LEU A 54 24.99 -25.42 18.78
N TRP A 55 25.14 -24.27 19.45
CA TRP A 55 25.10 -24.13 20.90
C TRP A 55 23.67 -24.32 21.43
N THR A 56 23.54 -25.09 22.51
CA THR A 56 22.31 -25.19 23.30
C THR A 56 22.52 -24.48 24.65
N TYR A 57 21.54 -23.66 25.04
CA TYR A 57 21.42 -23.12 26.39
C TYR A 57 20.38 -23.94 27.15
N SER A 58 20.75 -24.31 28.38
CA SER A 58 19.94 -25.00 29.38
C SER A 58 19.24 -23.98 30.27
N THR A 59 17.94 -24.18 30.54
CA THR A 59 17.34 -23.82 31.83
C THR A 59 16.33 -24.89 32.24
N ASN A 60 16.39 -25.25 33.52
CA ASN A 60 15.55 -26.23 34.22
C ASN A 60 14.61 -25.44 35.14
N ALA A 61 13.30 -25.73 35.14
CA ALA A 61 12.52 -26.06 36.35
C ALA A 61 10.99 -25.99 36.14
N GLN A 62 10.38 -27.17 36.31
CA GLN A 62 9.13 -27.48 37.05
C GLN A 62 7.75 -27.03 36.53
N GLY A 63 6.92 -28.02 36.18
CA GLY A 63 5.44 -27.92 36.24
C GLY A 63 4.64 -28.89 35.36
N GLY A 64 4.30 -30.08 35.88
CA GLY A 64 3.02 -30.81 35.68
C GLY A 64 2.48 -31.20 34.27
N ILE A 65 2.44 -32.52 34.02
CA ILE A 65 1.85 -33.31 32.91
C ILE A 65 0.35 -33.68 33.23
N PRO A 66 -0.55 -34.16 32.31
CA PRO A 66 -0.32 -34.75 30.98
C PRO A 66 -1.17 -34.27 29.78
N VAL A 67 -0.53 -34.44 28.62
CA VAL A 67 -1.08 -34.53 27.27
C VAL A 67 -1.61 -35.95 27.00
N HIS A 68 -2.75 -36.05 26.31
CA HIS A 68 -3.34 -37.28 25.78
C HIS A 68 -2.38 -38.02 24.82
N GLN A 69 -2.13 -39.29 25.10
CA GLN A 69 -1.36 -40.20 24.25
C GLN A 69 -2.17 -40.65 23.02
N THR A 70 -1.66 -40.38 21.82
CA THR A 70 -2.04 -41.07 20.58
C THR A 70 -1.29 -42.40 20.48
N MET A 71 -2.03 -43.50 20.51
CA MET A 71 -1.50 -44.86 20.34
C MET A 71 -1.66 -45.30 18.88
N ARG A 72 -0.54 -45.64 18.22
CA ARG A 72 -0.50 -46.39 16.94
C ARG A 72 -0.20 -47.86 17.25
N ILE A 73 -0.97 -48.80 16.70
CA ILE A 73 -0.55 -50.19 16.42
C ILE A 73 -1.27 -50.70 15.14
N PRO A 74 -0.87 -51.82 14.51
CA PRO A 74 -0.43 -51.84 13.11
C PRO A 74 -1.35 -52.67 12.19
N GLY A 75 -1.06 -52.63 10.89
CA GLY A 75 -1.78 -53.40 9.88
C GLY A 75 -1.54 -54.90 9.94
N HIS A 76 -2.52 -55.66 9.46
CA HIS A 76 -2.33 -56.94 8.80
C HIS A 76 -3.40 -57.14 7.72
N SER A 77 -2.91 -57.55 6.55
CA SER A 77 -3.64 -58.01 5.37
C SER A 77 -4.68 -59.08 5.67
N LEU A 78 -5.79 -59.09 4.92
CA LEU A 78 -6.32 -60.34 4.36
C LEU A 78 -7.13 -60.06 3.09
N ALA A 79 -6.92 -60.93 2.12
CA ALA A 79 -7.40 -60.88 0.75
C ALA A 79 -8.79 -61.52 0.57
N LEU A 80 -9.27 -61.46 -0.69
CA LEU A 80 -10.37 -62.20 -1.32
C LEU A 80 -11.79 -61.66 -0.97
N THR A 81 -12.75 -61.43 -1.89
CA THR A 81 -13.03 -62.08 -3.18
C THR A 81 -14.10 -61.26 -3.95
N ILE A 82 -13.86 -61.00 -5.25
CA ILE A 82 -14.75 -61.16 -6.42
C ILE A 82 -16.23 -60.67 -6.33
N LEU A 83 -16.61 -59.70 -7.19
CA LEU A 83 -17.49 -59.96 -8.35
C LEU A 83 -17.53 -58.79 -9.35
N LEU A 84 -17.02 -59.06 -10.54
CA LEU A 84 -17.25 -58.34 -11.80
C LEU A 84 -18.63 -58.74 -12.36
N THR A 85 -19.40 -57.77 -12.83
CA THR A 85 -20.34 -57.98 -13.95
C THR A 85 -20.30 -56.77 -14.88
N LEU A 86 -19.59 -56.94 -15.99
CA LEU A 86 -19.78 -56.21 -17.24
C LEU A 86 -21.02 -56.78 -17.95
N ALA A 87 -21.88 -55.92 -18.50
CA ALA A 87 -22.61 -56.23 -19.73
C ALA A 87 -23.08 -54.92 -20.39
N ALA A 88 -22.37 -54.53 -21.45
CA ALA A 88 -22.86 -53.60 -22.47
C ALA A 88 -23.80 -54.36 -23.43
N LEU A 89 -24.88 -53.72 -23.91
CA LEU A 89 -25.49 -54.12 -25.19
C LEU A 89 -26.29 -52.97 -25.85
N MET A 90 -25.73 -52.53 -26.98
CA MET A 90 -26.32 -52.14 -28.27
C MET A 90 -27.52 -51.18 -28.39
N VAL A 91 -27.19 -50.09 -29.10
CA VAL A 91 -27.97 -49.29 -30.06
C VAL A 91 -29.12 -50.05 -30.76
N ALA A 92 -30.31 -49.47 -30.73
CA ALA A 92 -31.34 -49.67 -31.74
C ALA A 92 -31.92 -48.31 -32.15
N ALA A 93 -31.59 -47.87 -33.36
CA ALA A 93 -32.19 -46.73 -34.03
C ALA A 93 -33.55 -47.12 -34.61
N CYS A 94 -34.60 -46.39 -34.27
CA CYS A 94 -35.83 -46.32 -35.04
C CYS A 94 -36.18 -44.84 -35.25
N ALA A 95 -36.39 -44.50 -36.52
CA ALA A 95 -36.71 -43.17 -36.99
C ALA A 95 -38.22 -43.02 -37.23
N MET A 96 -38.68 -41.77 -37.12
CA MET A 96 -39.92 -41.13 -37.63
C MET A 96 -41.20 -41.34 -36.80
N PRO A 97 -42.18 -40.39 -36.80
CA PRO A 97 -42.25 -39.11 -37.53
C PRO A 97 -42.47 -37.86 -36.63
N THR A 98 -42.17 -36.71 -37.22
CA THR A 98 -42.51 -35.36 -36.77
C THR A 98 -44.01 -35.10 -36.83
N ASP A 99 -44.57 -34.59 -35.73
CA ASP A 99 -45.76 -33.74 -35.78
C ASP A 99 -45.68 -32.65 -34.69
N SER A 100 -45.99 -31.43 -35.09
CA SER A 100 -45.76 -30.16 -34.40
C SER A 100 -46.84 -29.81 -33.38
N THR A 101 -46.49 -29.23 -32.24
CA THR A 101 -47.27 -28.17 -31.55
C THR A 101 -46.40 -27.40 -30.55
N GLU A 102 -46.58 -26.08 -30.55
CA GLU A 102 -45.84 -25.05 -29.82
C GLU A 102 -45.84 -25.21 -28.29
N SER A 103 -44.70 -24.86 -27.68
CA SER A 103 -44.70 -23.98 -26.51
C SER A 103 -43.39 -23.21 -26.48
N ASP A 104 -43.41 -21.97 -26.99
CA ASP A 104 -42.41 -20.95 -26.68
C ASP A 104 -42.49 -20.65 -25.17
N MET A 105 -41.84 -21.51 -24.39
CA MET A 105 -41.37 -21.14 -23.06
C MET A 105 -40.14 -20.28 -23.32
N ALA A 106 -40.32 -18.96 -23.30
CA ALA A 106 -39.24 -18.03 -23.04
C ALA A 106 -38.56 -18.51 -21.75
N GLY A 107 -37.47 -19.26 -21.91
CA GLY A 107 -36.60 -19.59 -20.80
C GLY A 107 -36.15 -18.26 -20.22
N ALA A 108 -36.56 -17.99 -18.98
CA ALA A 108 -35.83 -17.04 -18.16
C ALA A 108 -34.37 -17.46 -18.30
N ALA A 109 -33.55 -16.59 -18.92
CA ALA A 109 -32.13 -16.84 -19.01
C ALA A 109 -31.66 -17.10 -17.58
N GLU A 110 -31.13 -18.30 -17.33
CA GLU A 110 -30.37 -18.57 -16.12
C GLU A 110 -29.39 -17.40 -15.95
N PRO A 111 -29.31 -16.77 -14.76
CA PRO A 111 -28.40 -15.65 -14.57
C PRO A 111 -27.01 -16.13 -14.98
N VAL A 112 -26.40 -15.43 -15.93
CA VAL A 112 -25.03 -15.72 -16.34
C VAL A 112 -24.17 -15.52 -15.09
N SER A 113 -23.68 -16.62 -14.52
CA SER A 113 -22.80 -16.56 -13.36
C SER A 113 -21.46 -16.02 -13.83
N HIS A 114 -21.24 -14.73 -13.64
CA HIS A 114 -19.95 -14.10 -13.89
C HIS A 114 -18.97 -14.45 -12.76
N ASP A 115 -17.69 -14.66 -13.09
CA ASP A 115 -16.64 -14.71 -12.06
C ASP A 115 -16.57 -13.36 -11.32
N PRO A 116 -16.19 -13.31 -10.02
CA PRO A 116 -16.10 -12.07 -9.26
C PRO A 116 -15.02 -11.11 -9.72
N ILE A 117 -15.36 -9.83 -9.91
CA ILE A 117 -14.38 -8.77 -10.19
C ILE A 117 -13.73 -8.35 -8.87
N ILE A 118 -12.45 -8.67 -8.74
CA ILE A 118 -11.67 -8.40 -7.52
C ILE A 118 -11.04 -7.00 -7.59
N PHE A 119 -11.36 -6.15 -6.63
CA PHE A 119 -10.79 -4.81 -6.47
C PHE A 119 -9.53 -4.85 -5.59
N SER A 120 -8.54 -4.03 -5.90
CA SER A 120 -7.41 -3.72 -5.03
C SER A 120 -7.88 -2.78 -3.91
N ASP A 121 -7.99 -3.30 -2.69
CA ASP A 121 -8.52 -2.58 -1.53
C ASP A 121 -7.38 -1.93 -0.72
N LEU A 122 -7.01 -0.73 -1.18
CA LEU A 122 -5.93 0.04 -0.58
C LEU A 122 -6.33 0.53 0.82
N ASN A 123 -5.38 0.62 1.73
CA ASN A 123 -5.62 0.84 3.16
C ASN A 123 -5.65 2.31 3.59
N TRP A 124 -6.22 3.19 2.77
CA TRP A 124 -6.59 4.55 3.15
C TRP A 124 -8.01 4.89 2.72
N GLN A 125 -8.61 5.83 3.44
CA GLN A 125 -10.06 6.05 3.42
C GLN A 125 -10.62 6.41 2.04
N SER A 126 -9.95 7.27 1.26
CA SER A 126 -10.46 7.64 -0.06
C SER A 126 -10.57 6.42 -0.99
N ALA A 127 -9.54 5.60 -1.06
CA ALA A 127 -9.54 4.42 -1.90
C ALA A 127 -10.59 3.39 -1.46
N LEU A 128 -10.74 3.18 -0.15
CA LEU A 128 -11.76 2.29 0.41
C LEU A 128 -13.16 2.76 0.00
N ILE A 129 -13.49 4.04 0.20
CA ILE A 129 -14.81 4.60 -0.16
C ILE A 129 -15.05 4.51 -1.67
N GLN A 130 -14.06 4.86 -2.49
CA GLN A 130 -14.16 4.75 -3.95
C GLN A 130 -14.42 3.30 -4.38
N ASN A 131 -13.74 2.33 -3.77
CA ASN A 131 -14.00 0.91 -4.03
C ASN A 131 -15.43 0.53 -3.65
N ARG A 132 -15.93 0.93 -2.47
CA ARG A 132 -17.30 0.61 -2.07
C ARG A 132 -18.33 1.18 -3.05
N ILE A 133 -18.14 2.43 -3.51
CA ILE A 133 -19.00 3.04 -4.54
C ILE A 133 -18.93 2.24 -5.83
N ALA A 134 -17.73 1.99 -6.38
CA ALA A 134 -17.57 1.30 -7.65
C ALA A 134 -18.11 -0.14 -7.61
N GLN A 135 -17.83 -0.89 -6.54
CA GLN A 135 -18.37 -2.23 -6.32
C GLN A 135 -19.90 -2.23 -6.34
N TYR A 136 -20.54 -1.26 -5.68
CA TYR A 136 -22.00 -1.12 -5.70
C TYR A 136 -22.54 -0.87 -7.11
N LEU A 137 -21.90 0.04 -7.86
CA LEU A 137 -22.29 0.32 -9.25
C LEU A 137 -22.16 -0.93 -10.13
N VAL A 138 -21.08 -1.70 -9.96
CA VAL A 138 -20.83 -2.95 -10.70
C VAL A 138 -21.88 -4.01 -10.37
N GLU A 139 -22.15 -4.27 -9.10
CA GLU A 139 -23.10 -5.32 -8.69
C GLU A 139 -24.54 -4.94 -9.04
N LYS A 140 -24.98 -3.74 -8.65
CA LYS A 140 -26.38 -3.35 -8.78
C LYS A 140 -26.72 -2.82 -10.16
N GLY A 141 -25.75 -2.26 -10.88
CA GLY A 141 -25.95 -1.76 -12.24
C GLY A 141 -25.71 -2.80 -13.33
N TYR A 142 -24.68 -3.64 -13.15
CA TYR A 142 -24.17 -4.54 -14.20
C TYR A 142 -24.21 -6.02 -13.82
N SER A 143 -24.65 -6.37 -12.60
CA SER A 143 -24.86 -7.76 -12.16
C SER A 143 -23.60 -8.64 -12.16
N TYR A 144 -22.42 -8.04 -12.09
CA TYR A 144 -21.18 -8.75 -11.83
C TYR A 144 -20.96 -8.85 -10.32
N PRO A 145 -20.71 -10.05 -9.75
CA PRO A 145 -20.27 -10.15 -8.37
C PRO A 145 -18.91 -9.46 -8.20
N THR A 146 -18.67 -8.87 -7.04
CA THR A 146 -17.37 -8.28 -6.72
C THR A 146 -16.74 -8.92 -5.50
N GLY A 147 -15.46 -8.62 -5.30
CA GLY A 147 -14.73 -8.89 -4.07
C GLY A 147 -13.58 -7.91 -3.96
N ALA A 148 -12.83 -7.95 -2.86
CA ALA A 148 -11.73 -7.05 -2.64
C ALA A 148 -10.54 -7.75 -1.96
N THR A 149 -9.32 -7.37 -2.34
CA THR A 149 -8.08 -7.83 -1.70
C THR A 149 -7.45 -6.64 -1.00
N PHE A 150 -7.39 -6.70 0.34
CA PHE A 150 -6.83 -5.63 1.16
C PHE A 150 -5.30 -5.64 1.18
N GLY A 151 -4.69 -4.46 1.06
CA GLY A 151 -3.24 -4.37 1.09
C GLY A 151 -2.66 -2.99 0.79
N ALA A 152 -1.33 -2.94 0.70
CA ALA A 152 -0.57 -1.74 0.39
C ALA A 152 -0.36 -1.57 -1.12
N THR A 153 0.09 -0.38 -1.54
CA THR A 153 0.15 0.01 -2.96
C THR A 153 0.98 -0.91 -3.82
N LEU A 154 2.22 -1.21 -3.42
CA LEU A 154 3.16 -1.95 -4.28
C LEU A 154 2.76 -3.43 -4.44
N PRO A 155 2.40 -4.17 -3.37
CA PRO A 155 1.92 -5.54 -3.51
C PRO A 155 0.62 -5.64 -4.32
N LEU A 156 -0.36 -4.76 -4.08
CA LEU A 156 -1.62 -4.78 -4.83
C LEU A 156 -1.44 -4.40 -6.29
N PHE A 157 -0.54 -3.46 -6.61
CA PHE A 157 -0.22 -3.14 -7.99
C PHE A 157 0.44 -4.32 -8.71
N GLN A 158 1.30 -5.08 -8.04
CA GLN A 158 1.81 -6.34 -8.60
C GLN A 158 0.70 -7.38 -8.77
N GLY A 159 -0.23 -7.47 -7.83
CA GLY A 159 -1.43 -8.31 -7.96
C GLY A 159 -2.27 -7.94 -9.17
N LEU A 160 -2.45 -6.64 -9.44
CA LEU A 160 -3.15 -6.15 -10.63
C LEU A 160 -2.44 -6.61 -11.92
N ARG A 161 -1.11 -6.45 -11.99
CA ARG A 161 -0.30 -6.89 -13.14
C ARG A 161 -0.39 -8.40 -13.40
N ASN A 162 -0.50 -9.19 -12.32
CA ASN A 162 -0.61 -10.64 -12.40
C ASN A 162 -2.04 -11.14 -12.67
N GLY A 163 -3.05 -10.28 -12.53
CA GLY A 163 -4.47 -10.64 -12.58
C GLY A 163 -5.02 -11.24 -11.28
N ASP A 164 -4.30 -11.14 -10.16
CA ASP A 164 -4.79 -11.52 -8.82
C ASP A 164 -5.89 -10.55 -8.34
N THR A 165 -5.78 -9.27 -8.75
CA THR A 165 -6.86 -8.29 -8.73
C THR A 165 -7.11 -7.77 -10.14
N HIS A 166 -8.27 -7.16 -10.35
CA HIS A 166 -8.75 -6.76 -11.68
C HIS A 166 -8.89 -5.25 -11.84
N VAL A 167 -9.12 -4.51 -10.74
CA VAL A 167 -9.38 -3.07 -10.75
C VAL A 167 -8.61 -2.41 -9.61
N THR A 168 -7.88 -1.34 -9.91
CA THR A 168 -7.32 -0.42 -8.92
C THR A 168 -7.79 0.99 -9.25
N LEU A 169 -8.52 1.62 -8.32
CA LEU A 169 -9.09 2.95 -8.54
C LEU A 169 -8.12 4.09 -8.20
N GLU A 170 -7.08 3.84 -7.41
CA GLU A 170 -6.10 4.85 -7.03
C GLU A 170 -4.66 4.37 -7.20
N ILE A 171 -4.05 4.69 -8.35
CA ILE A 171 -2.61 4.55 -8.57
C ILE A 171 -1.99 5.94 -8.48
N TRP A 172 -1.20 6.19 -7.45
CA TRP A 172 -0.69 7.51 -7.13
C TRP A 172 0.61 7.80 -7.88
N LEU A 173 0.55 8.71 -8.87
CA LEU A 173 1.74 9.28 -9.50
C LEU A 173 2.07 10.64 -8.88
N PRO A 174 3.38 10.95 -8.71
CA PRO A 174 4.53 10.23 -9.27
C PRO A 174 5.14 9.17 -8.33
N ASN A 175 4.44 8.80 -7.24
CA ASN A 175 4.95 7.85 -6.24
C ASN A 175 5.22 6.47 -6.85
N GLN A 176 4.35 6.03 -7.76
CA GLN A 176 4.43 4.76 -8.47
C GLN A 176 4.93 4.90 -9.92
N GLN A 177 5.62 5.99 -10.27
CA GLN A 177 5.96 6.30 -11.68
C GLN A 177 6.71 5.16 -12.37
N GLU A 178 7.80 4.67 -11.77
CA GLU A 178 8.61 3.59 -12.36
C GLU A 178 7.82 2.29 -12.56
N PRO A 179 7.16 1.70 -11.53
CA PRO A 179 6.38 0.48 -11.76
C PRO A 179 5.19 0.69 -12.70
N TRP A 180 4.58 1.89 -12.71
CA TRP A 180 3.51 2.23 -13.64
C TRP A 180 3.98 2.23 -15.10
N ASP A 181 5.09 2.92 -15.39
CA ASP A 181 5.65 3.00 -16.74
C ASP A 181 6.06 1.62 -17.26
N ASP A 182 6.65 0.79 -16.41
CA ASP A 182 6.99 -0.60 -16.72
C ASP A 182 5.74 -1.43 -17.08
N ALA A 183 4.67 -1.32 -16.27
CA ALA A 183 3.44 -2.08 -16.49
C ALA A 183 2.69 -1.65 -17.75
N ILE A 184 2.69 -0.34 -18.07
CA ILE A 184 2.12 0.18 -19.32
C ILE A 184 2.93 -0.27 -20.52
N ALA A 185 4.27 -0.19 -20.45
CA ALA A 185 5.15 -0.65 -21.52
C ALA A 185 5.05 -2.17 -21.75
N GLY A 186 4.79 -2.94 -20.68
CA GLY A 186 4.56 -4.38 -20.73
C GLY A 186 3.15 -4.80 -21.15
N GLU A 187 2.22 -3.84 -21.34
CA GLU A 187 0.78 -4.12 -21.57
C GLU A 187 0.13 -4.98 -20.46
N GLU A 188 0.67 -4.92 -19.25
CA GLU A 188 0.23 -5.72 -18.09
C GLU A 188 -0.95 -5.09 -17.36
N VAL A 189 -1.18 -3.79 -17.57
CA VAL A 189 -2.33 -3.04 -17.07
C VAL A 189 -2.86 -2.13 -18.17
N VAL A 190 -4.15 -1.84 -18.10
CA VAL A 190 -4.80 -0.89 -19.00
C VAL A 190 -5.20 0.32 -18.19
N ASP A 191 -4.65 1.46 -18.60
CA ASP A 191 -5.03 2.75 -18.06
C ASP A 191 -6.39 3.18 -18.59
N ILE A 192 -7.34 3.44 -17.69
CA ILE A 192 -8.73 3.73 -18.06
C ILE A 192 -9.23 5.08 -17.57
N GLY A 193 -8.43 5.85 -16.84
CA GLY A 193 -8.87 7.18 -16.42
C GLY A 193 -8.10 7.79 -15.26
N LYS A 194 -8.70 8.86 -14.71
CA LYS A 194 -8.18 9.66 -13.61
C LYS A 194 -9.26 9.81 -12.53
N THR A 195 -8.84 9.92 -11.28
CA THR A 195 -9.68 10.35 -10.16
C THR A 195 -8.88 11.31 -9.27
N LEU A 196 -9.53 12.18 -8.48
CA LEU A 196 -8.86 12.96 -7.41
C LEU A 196 -7.57 13.72 -7.83
N VAL A 197 -7.45 14.15 -9.08
CA VAL A 197 -6.19 14.71 -9.61
C VAL A 197 -5.96 16.17 -9.26
N GLY A 198 -4.68 16.57 -9.28
CA GLY A 198 -4.25 17.96 -9.21
C GLY A 198 -4.03 18.47 -7.80
N ASP A 199 -3.92 17.59 -6.81
CA ASP A 199 -3.71 17.99 -5.41
C ASP A 199 -2.24 17.82 -4.97
N TRP A 200 -1.87 18.41 -3.85
CA TRP A 200 -0.49 18.41 -3.36
C TRP A 200 -0.17 17.15 -2.56
N GLN A 201 1.13 16.84 -2.46
CA GLN A 201 1.71 15.86 -1.55
C GLN A 201 3.01 16.46 -0.98
N SER A 202 3.38 16.12 0.26
CA SER A 202 4.71 16.43 0.78
C SER A 202 5.05 15.54 1.97
N ALA A 203 6.32 15.16 2.09
CA ALA A 203 6.86 14.51 3.28
C ALA A 203 7.06 15.49 4.45
N PHE A 204 7.09 16.80 4.18
CA PHE A 204 7.52 17.81 5.13
C PHE A 204 6.37 18.79 5.41
N VAL A 205 5.36 18.30 6.13
CA VAL A 205 4.18 19.09 6.52
C VAL A 205 4.21 19.33 8.01
N ILE A 206 3.85 20.55 8.41
CA ILE A 206 3.69 20.96 9.80
C ILE A 206 2.32 21.64 10.01
N PRO A 207 1.77 21.64 11.23
CA PRO A 207 0.63 22.48 11.56
C PRO A 207 0.96 23.98 11.46
N ALA A 208 0.04 24.79 10.93
CA ALA A 208 0.26 26.22 10.69
C ALA A 208 0.64 27.00 11.97
N TYR A 209 0.11 26.60 13.14
CA TYR A 209 0.45 27.22 14.42
C TYR A 209 1.94 27.12 14.78
N LEU A 210 2.69 26.16 14.22
CA LEU A 210 4.13 26.09 14.42
C LEU A 210 4.85 27.16 13.61
N GLN A 211 4.42 27.40 12.37
CA GLN A 211 5.02 28.45 11.55
C GLN A 211 4.71 29.85 12.09
N GLU A 212 3.54 30.05 12.71
CA GLU A 212 3.24 31.30 13.43
C GLU A 212 4.17 31.53 14.62
N GLN A 213 4.51 30.47 15.37
CA GLN A 213 5.42 30.53 16.51
C GLN A 213 6.90 30.60 16.10
N TYR A 214 7.23 29.98 14.97
CA TYR A 214 8.56 29.85 14.41
C TYR A 214 8.53 30.24 12.91
N PRO A 215 8.44 31.54 12.57
CA PRO A 215 8.31 31.98 11.18
C PRO A 215 9.49 31.59 10.29
N ASP A 216 10.66 31.36 10.90
CA ASP A 216 11.88 30.90 10.26
C ASP A 216 11.89 29.38 9.98
N LEU A 217 10.83 28.63 10.35
CA LEU A 217 10.64 27.22 9.98
C LEU A 217 9.75 27.19 8.75
N ASP A 218 10.35 27.44 7.59
CA ASP A 218 9.63 27.54 6.33
C ASP A 218 10.23 26.67 5.21
N SER A 219 11.39 26.05 5.43
CA SER A 219 12.07 25.19 4.45
C SER A 219 12.46 23.82 5.02
N VAL A 220 12.52 22.81 4.16
CA VAL A 220 13.06 21.49 4.49
C VAL A 220 14.51 21.55 5.01
N GLU A 221 15.28 22.55 4.57
CA GLU A 221 16.67 22.76 4.99
C GLU A 221 16.79 23.19 6.46
N ASP A 222 15.75 23.80 7.02
CA ASP A 222 15.72 24.26 8.41
C ASP A 222 15.77 23.09 9.41
N LEU A 223 15.37 21.89 8.99
CA LEU A 223 15.48 20.68 9.81
C LEU A 223 16.93 20.33 10.18
N LYS A 224 17.93 20.95 9.52
CA LYS A 224 19.35 20.83 9.87
C LYS A 224 19.76 21.69 11.07
N ASP A 225 18.97 22.71 11.42
CA ASP A 225 19.21 23.55 12.60
C ASP A 225 18.74 22.83 13.87
N GLU A 226 19.61 22.76 14.88
CA GLU A 226 19.34 22.21 16.19
C GLU A 226 18.09 22.84 16.85
N LYS A 227 17.83 24.13 16.60
CA LYS A 227 16.64 24.85 17.10
C LYS A 227 15.35 24.17 16.64
N PHE A 228 15.22 23.86 15.36
CA PHE A 228 13.99 23.29 14.79
C PHE A 228 13.93 21.78 14.98
N LYS A 229 15.08 21.11 14.87
CA LYS A 229 15.18 19.67 15.14
C LYS A 229 14.67 19.32 16.54
N ALA A 230 15.01 20.14 17.54
CA ALA A 230 14.58 19.96 18.93
C ALA A 230 13.05 20.08 19.13
N LEU A 231 12.32 20.75 18.23
CA LEU A 231 10.86 20.86 18.32
C LEU A 231 10.18 19.50 18.10
N PHE A 232 10.74 18.68 17.21
CA PHE A 232 10.17 17.40 16.79
C PHE A 232 10.83 16.20 17.46
N THR A 233 11.73 16.43 18.42
CA THR A 233 12.42 15.36 19.13
C THR A 233 11.47 14.61 20.05
N THR A 234 11.55 13.28 20.01
CA THR A 234 10.80 12.37 20.87
C THR A 234 11.75 11.41 21.59
N ALA A 235 11.25 10.67 22.57
CA ALA A 235 12.05 9.65 23.25
C ALA A 235 12.59 8.57 22.29
N GLU A 236 11.85 8.28 21.21
CA GLU A 236 12.23 7.31 20.19
C GLU A 236 13.29 7.87 19.21
N SER A 237 13.17 9.15 18.83
CA SER A 237 14.06 9.77 17.84
C SER A 237 15.40 10.26 18.41
N GLY A 238 15.60 10.23 19.73
CA GLY A 238 16.88 10.59 20.34
C GLY A 238 17.18 12.08 20.24
N ASP A 239 18.14 12.46 19.39
CA ASP A 239 18.52 13.85 19.08
C ASP A 239 18.07 14.28 17.67
N LYS A 240 17.29 13.44 16.98
CA LYS A 240 16.75 13.71 15.65
C LYS A 240 15.30 14.17 15.72
N ALA A 241 14.87 14.93 14.71
CA ALA A 241 13.47 15.27 14.48
C ALA A 241 12.70 14.00 14.09
N ARG A 242 11.62 13.68 14.79
CA ARG A 242 10.72 12.60 14.38
C ARG A 242 9.92 13.07 13.16
N LEU A 243 10.10 12.37 12.04
CA LEU A 243 9.30 12.53 10.83
C LEU A 243 8.33 11.36 10.71
N VAL A 244 7.04 11.63 10.84
CA VAL A 244 5.99 10.64 10.53
C VAL A 244 5.86 10.56 9.02
N SER A 245 6.58 9.63 8.41
CA SER A 245 6.61 9.48 6.97
C SER A 245 5.35 8.78 6.47
N CYS A 246 5.48 8.07 5.36
CA CYS A 246 4.40 7.36 4.71
C CYS A 246 4.17 5.98 5.36
N VAL A 247 2.97 5.42 5.20
CA VAL A 247 2.60 4.10 5.74
C VAL A 247 3.47 3.01 5.09
N ILE A 248 3.78 1.96 5.85
CA ILE A 248 4.58 0.83 5.38
C ILE A 248 3.92 0.17 4.15
N GLY A 249 4.71 -0.04 3.10
CA GLY A 249 4.30 -0.67 1.84
C GLY A 249 3.65 0.28 0.84
N TRP A 250 3.41 1.55 1.21
CA TRP A 250 2.98 2.58 0.28
C TRP A 250 4.15 3.08 -0.56
N ALA A 251 3.86 3.51 -1.78
CA ALA A 251 4.90 3.98 -2.69
C ALA A 251 5.62 5.25 -2.16
N CYS A 252 4.94 6.11 -1.39
CA CYS A 252 5.58 7.27 -0.77
C CYS A 252 6.59 6.90 0.33
N GLU A 253 6.61 5.68 0.87
CA GLU A 253 7.61 5.24 1.84
C GLU A 253 9.01 5.34 1.23
N VAL A 254 9.17 4.75 0.05
CA VAL A 254 10.44 4.73 -0.69
C VAL A 254 10.81 6.14 -1.14
N VAL A 255 9.84 6.90 -1.64
CA VAL A 255 10.07 8.29 -2.10
C VAL A 255 10.54 9.16 -0.94
N ASN A 256 9.82 9.18 0.18
CA ASN A 256 10.15 10.04 1.33
C ASN A 256 11.51 9.68 1.93
N ALA A 257 11.84 8.38 2.03
CA ALA A 257 13.15 7.94 2.50
C ALA A 257 14.27 8.44 1.56
N GLN A 258 14.06 8.38 0.24
CA GLN A 258 15.00 8.91 -0.74
C GLN A 258 15.12 10.44 -0.65
N GLN A 259 14.02 11.17 -0.42
CA GLN A 259 14.06 12.62 -0.21
C GLN A 259 14.92 12.96 1.02
N VAL A 260 14.66 12.32 2.17
CA VAL A 260 15.45 12.51 3.41
C VAL A 260 16.94 12.28 3.16
N ALA A 261 17.31 11.19 2.46
CA ALA A 261 18.69 10.92 2.11
C ALA A 261 19.29 12.00 1.20
N SER A 262 18.56 12.39 0.16
CA SER A 262 19.07 13.30 -0.88
C SER A 262 19.13 14.77 -0.45
N TYR A 263 18.29 15.17 0.50
CA TYR A 263 18.43 16.44 1.21
C TYR A 263 19.56 16.43 2.25
N GLY A 264 20.17 15.28 2.52
CA GLY A 264 21.21 15.15 3.55
C GLY A 264 20.65 15.27 4.97
N LEU A 265 19.43 14.77 5.20
CA LEU A 265 18.73 14.82 6.49
C LEU A 265 18.88 13.55 7.33
N GLU A 266 19.63 12.54 6.88
CA GLU A 266 19.76 11.25 7.60
C GLU A 266 20.31 11.40 9.03
N GLU A 267 21.14 12.41 9.29
CA GLU A 267 21.65 12.73 10.64
C GLU A 267 20.76 13.67 11.45
N HIS A 268 19.71 14.22 10.83
CA HIS A 268 18.82 15.21 11.42
C HIS A 268 17.41 14.68 11.67
N VAL A 269 16.98 13.69 10.89
CA VAL A 269 15.61 13.15 10.89
C VAL A 269 15.62 11.66 11.23
N TYR A 270 14.68 11.27 12.08
CA TYR A 270 14.33 9.89 12.37
C TYR A 270 12.97 9.59 11.75
N ILE A 271 12.96 8.70 10.74
CA ILE A 271 11.74 8.31 10.03
C ILE A 271 10.96 7.31 10.86
N VAL A 272 9.67 7.58 11.06
CA VAL A 272 8.68 6.65 11.59
C VAL A 272 7.66 6.38 10.49
N ASN A 273 7.43 5.09 10.18
CA ASN A 273 6.43 4.67 9.22
C ASN A 273 5.23 4.06 9.97
N PRO A 274 4.03 4.66 9.88
CA PRO A 274 2.82 4.08 10.46
C PRO A 274 2.42 2.75 9.80
N GLY A 275 1.66 1.91 10.51
CA GLY A 275 1.22 0.61 10.00
C GLY A 275 0.05 0.68 9.01
N ASP A 276 -0.81 1.68 9.14
CA ASP A 276 -1.96 1.95 8.26
C ASP A 276 -2.31 3.45 8.27
N GLY A 277 -3.26 3.85 7.40
CA GLY A 277 -3.70 5.25 7.30
C GLY A 277 -4.41 5.76 8.56
N ALA A 278 -5.10 4.90 9.31
CA ALA A 278 -5.79 5.31 10.52
C ALA A 278 -4.79 5.67 11.63
N ALA A 279 -3.72 4.87 11.79
CA ALA A 279 -2.63 5.16 12.70
C ALA A 279 -1.88 6.45 12.32
N ALA A 280 -1.65 6.69 11.02
CA ALA A 280 -1.05 7.92 10.54
C ALA A 280 -1.90 9.15 10.88
N ASN A 281 -3.21 9.08 10.63
CA ASN A 281 -4.13 10.17 10.93
C ASN A 281 -4.27 10.40 12.44
N ALA A 282 -4.34 9.34 13.26
CA ALA A 282 -4.42 9.46 14.72
C ALA A 282 -3.20 10.14 15.34
N ASP A 283 -2.00 9.91 14.78
CA ASP A 283 -0.78 10.58 15.23
C ASP A 283 -0.83 12.10 15.00
N LEU A 284 -1.25 12.51 13.80
CA LEU A 284 -1.45 13.92 13.45
C LEU A 284 -2.54 14.58 14.30
N TYR A 285 -3.72 13.97 14.37
CA TYR A 285 -4.84 14.50 15.15
C TYR A 285 -4.48 14.66 16.61
N GLY A 286 -3.84 13.66 17.21
CA GLY A 286 -3.39 13.72 18.59
C GLY A 286 -2.46 14.90 18.85
N ALA A 287 -1.45 15.12 17.99
CA ALA A 287 -0.55 16.26 18.14
C ALA A 287 -1.26 17.60 17.93
N TYR A 288 -2.11 17.69 16.91
CA TYR A 288 -2.85 18.91 16.55
C TYR A 288 -3.80 19.36 17.67
N GLU A 289 -4.58 18.44 18.24
CA GLU A 289 -5.50 18.72 19.35
C GLU A 289 -4.80 19.23 20.61
N ARG A 290 -3.54 18.79 20.84
CA ARG A 290 -2.72 19.24 21.96
C ARG A 290 -1.89 20.48 21.66
N GLY A 291 -1.90 20.98 20.42
CA GLY A 291 -1.05 22.08 19.97
C GLY A 291 0.45 21.72 20.02
N GLU A 292 0.78 20.44 19.89
CA GLU A 292 2.16 19.92 19.95
C GLU A 292 2.84 20.01 18.58
N PRO A 293 4.17 20.13 18.51
CA PRO A 293 4.87 20.03 17.24
C PRO A 293 4.63 18.68 16.54
N TRP A 294 4.34 18.75 15.24
CA TRP A 294 4.20 17.58 14.37
C TRP A 294 4.89 17.84 13.02
N LEU A 295 5.62 16.85 12.53
CA LEU A 295 6.28 16.86 11.23
C LEU A 295 5.99 15.52 10.55
N GLY A 296 5.43 15.56 9.35
CA GLY A 296 5.08 14.33 8.66
C GLY A 296 4.55 14.49 7.25
N TYR A 297 4.31 13.34 6.64
CA TYR A 297 3.74 13.22 5.31
C TYR A 297 2.24 13.49 5.34
N GLN A 298 1.77 14.32 4.41
CA GLN A 298 0.35 14.54 4.12
C GLN A 298 0.14 14.77 2.62
N TRP A 299 -1.12 14.63 2.20
CA TRP A 299 -1.57 14.90 0.84
C TRP A 299 -2.94 15.55 0.83
N GLY A 300 -3.19 16.41 -0.16
CA GLY A 300 -4.31 17.36 -0.14
C GLY A 300 -5.71 16.74 -0.24
N THR A 301 -5.82 15.52 -0.80
CA THR A 301 -7.12 14.83 -0.85
C THR A 301 -7.42 14.03 0.42
N ASN A 302 -6.48 13.91 1.37
CA ASN A 302 -6.73 13.27 2.66
C ASN A 302 -7.62 14.15 3.54
N GLU A 303 -8.47 13.54 4.37
CA GLU A 303 -9.37 14.28 5.26
C GLU A 303 -8.65 15.27 6.20
N PRO A 304 -7.54 14.93 6.91
CA PRO A 304 -6.79 15.87 7.72
C PRO A 304 -6.29 17.09 6.94
N ALA A 305 -5.85 16.90 5.68
CA ALA A 305 -5.41 18.01 4.83
C ALA A 305 -6.56 18.92 4.36
N LEU A 306 -7.79 18.44 4.45
CA LEU A 306 -8.99 19.19 4.11
C LEU A 306 -9.57 19.97 5.29
N VAL A 307 -9.37 19.49 6.52
CA VAL A 307 -10.02 20.06 7.72
C VAL A 307 -9.06 20.73 8.69
N LEU A 308 -7.77 20.38 8.67
CA LEU A 308 -6.74 20.98 9.52
C LEU A 308 -6.00 22.10 8.77
N ASP A 309 -5.54 23.09 9.54
CA ASP A 309 -4.66 24.13 9.01
C ASP A 309 -3.21 23.64 9.00
N LEU A 310 -2.75 23.19 7.84
CA LEU A 310 -1.44 22.59 7.61
C LEU A 310 -0.66 23.39 6.57
N VAL A 311 0.65 23.48 6.78
CA VAL A 311 1.58 24.13 5.85
C VAL A 311 2.68 23.16 5.44
N ARG A 312 3.08 23.24 4.17
CA ARG A 312 4.21 22.48 3.63
C ARG A 312 5.47 23.31 3.80
N LEU A 313 6.55 22.71 4.27
CA LEU A 313 7.87 23.32 4.20
C LEU A 313 8.28 23.45 2.73
N GLU A 314 8.92 24.55 2.40
CA GLU A 314 9.43 24.85 1.06
C GLU A 314 10.52 23.85 0.69
N GLU A 315 10.33 23.26 -0.48
CA GLU A 315 11.26 22.36 -1.15
C GLU A 315 11.64 22.98 -2.51
N PRO A 316 12.82 22.68 -3.07
CA PRO A 316 13.11 23.00 -4.47
C PRO A 316 11.98 22.53 -5.39
N SER A 317 11.60 23.33 -6.39
CA SER A 317 10.48 22.98 -7.26
C SER A 317 10.69 21.67 -8.02
N TYR A 318 9.60 20.95 -8.25
CA TYR A 318 9.60 19.73 -9.06
C TYR A 318 10.21 19.97 -10.45
N THR A 319 11.08 19.05 -10.88
CA THR A 319 11.47 18.85 -12.27
C THR A 319 11.55 17.36 -12.56
N GLU A 320 11.32 16.93 -13.80
CA GLU A 320 11.48 15.53 -14.20
C GLU A 320 12.90 15.02 -13.92
N GLU A 321 13.92 15.84 -14.18
CA GLU A 321 15.32 15.50 -13.91
C GLU A 321 15.57 15.25 -12.41
N CYS A 322 15.09 16.15 -11.55
CA CYS A 322 15.21 15.98 -10.11
C CYS A 322 14.47 14.72 -9.65
N TRP A 323 13.22 14.54 -10.09
CA TRP A 323 12.40 13.41 -9.67
C TRP A 323 12.96 12.06 -10.13
N ALA A 324 13.54 12.00 -11.32
CA ALA A 324 14.15 10.78 -11.85
C ALA A 324 15.48 10.42 -11.18
N THR A 325 16.16 11.39 -10.53
CA THR A 325 17.52 11.20 -10.00
C THR A 325 17.55 11.19 -8.47
N THR A 326 17.45 12.35 -7.84
CA THR A 326 17.65 12.51 -6.39
C THR A 326 16.33 12.56 -5.62
N LYS A 327 15.24 13.03 -6.26
CA LYS A 327 13.99 13.42 -5.59
C LYS A 327 14.18 14.51 -4.52
N ALA A 328 15.31 15.23 -4.52
CA ALA A 328 15.54 16.40 -3.65
C ALA A 328 14.80 17.65 -4.18
N CYS A 329 13.52 17.49 -4.47
CA CYS A 329 12.57 18.51 -4.88
C CYS A 329 11.17 18.11 -4.40
N ALA A 330 10.27 19.10 -4.36
CA ALA A 330 8.85 18.90 -4.07
C ALA A 330 8.24 17.85 -5.00
N TYR A 331 7.21 17.16 -4.49
CA TYR A 331 6.30 16.38 -5.31
C TYR A 331 5.68 17.24 -6.43
N ALA A 332 5.45 16.62 -7.58
CA ALA A 332 4.47 17.14 -8.54
C ALA A 332 3.06 17.08 -7.93
N LEU A 333 2.11 17.84 -8.50
CA LEU A 333 0.70 17.61 -8.21
C LEU A 333 0.33 16.17 -8.56
N SER A 334 -0.53 15.57 -7.75
CA SER A 334 -0.95 14.18 -7.90
C SER A 334 -1.62 13.95 -9.25
N ASP A 335 -1.22 12.87 -9.93
CA ASP A 335 -1.94 12.31 -11.06
C ASP A 335 -2.36 10.89 -10.72
N ILE A 336 -3.56 10.76 -10.15
CA ILE A 336 -4.06 9.47 -9.66
C ILE A 336 -4.80 8.77 -10.80
N ARG A 337 -4.28 7.61 -11.19
CA ARG A 337 -4.78 6.81 -12.31
C ARG A 337 -5.73 5.71 -11.83
N ILE A 338 -6.70 5.40 -12.68
CA ILE A 338 -7.51 4.19 -12.58
C ILE A 338 -6.96 3.19 -13.59
N ALA A 339 -6.71 1.96 -13.16
CA ALA A 339 -6.25 0.90 -14.06
C ALA A 339 -6.97 -0.42 -13.82
N VAL A 340 -7.03 -1.21 -14.89
CA VAL A 340 -7.59 -2.56 -14.88
C VAL A 340 -6.60 -3.56 -15.45
N HIS A 341 -6.71 -4.82 -15.04
CA HIS A 341 -6.00 -5.90 -15.71
C HIS A 341 -6.57 -6.12 -17.13
N PRO A 342 -5.75 -6.41 -18.17
CA PRO A 342 -6.21 -6.54 -19.56
C PRO A 342 -7.37 -7.52 -19.78
N SER A 343 -7.49 -8.57 -18.95
CA SER A 343 -8.60 -9.53 -19.04
C SER A 343 -9.98 -8.88 -18.89
N MET A 344 -10.09 -7.73 -18.24
CA MET A 344 -11.34 -6.99 -18.08
C MET A 344 -11.91 -6.49 -19.42
N LEU A 345 -11.05 -6.24 -20.41
CA LEU A 345 -11.49 -5.75 -21.73
C LEU A 345 -12.38 -6.75 -22.46
N GLU A 346 -12.18 -8.05 -22.24
CA GLU A 346 -12.99 -9.12 -22.84
C GLU A 346 -14.07 -9.61 -21.87
N ARG A 347 -13.75 -9.68 -20.58
CA ARG A 347 -14.64 -10.27 -19.56
C ARG A 347 -15.80 -9.38 -19.15
N ALA A 348 -15.58 -8.07 -19.09
CA ALA A 348 -16.57 -7.09 -18.63
C ALA A 348 -16.37 -5.72 -19.31
N PRO A 349 -16.45 -5.65 -20.65
CA PRO A 349 -16.22 -4.41 -21.40
C PRO A 349 -17.15 -3.27 -20.95
N GLU A 350 -18.39 -3.57 -20.57
CA GLU A 350 -19.36 -2.61 -20.05
C GLU A 350 -18.99 -2.05 -18.67
N VAL A 351 -18.32 -2.84 -17.83
CA VAL A 351 -17.77 -2.39 -16.56
C VAL A 351 -16.54 -1.53 -16.81
N VAL A 352 -15.69 -1.89 -17.78
CA VAL A 352 -14.55 -1.04 -18.19
C VAL A 352 -15.05 0.31 -18.71
N ASP A 353 -16.10 0.34 -19.53
CA ASP A 353 -16.69 1.58 -20.02
C ASP A 353 -17.30 2.43 -18.90
N MET A 354 -17.93 1.80 -17.91
CA MET A 354 -18.38 2.48 -16.70
C MET A 354 -17.20 3.10 -15.94
N LEU A 355 -16.14 2.34 -15.69
CA LEU A 355 -14.96 2.80 -14.95
C LEU A 355 -14.17 3.90 -15.69
N ARG A 356 -14.25 3.96 -17.02
CA ARG A 356 -13.72 5.10 -17.80
C ARG A 356 -14.45 6.42 -17.52
N ASN A 357 -15.74 6.35 -17.19
CA ASN A 357 -16.54 7.51 -16.83
C ASN A 357 -16.55 7.79 -15.32
N PHE A 358 -16.18 6.79 -14.50
CA PHE A 358 -16.08 6.92 -13.05
C PHE A 358 -15.08 8.02 -12.69
N ASN A 359 -15.57 9.02 -11.95
CA ASN A 359 -14.75 10.14 -11.53
C ASN A 359 -15.25 10.76 -10.22
N ILE A 360 -14.59 10.39 -9.12
CA ILE A 360 -14.68 11.15 -7.88
C ILE A 360 -13.69 12.31 -7.97
N ASP A 361 -14.20 13.52 -8.09
CA ASP A 361 -13.39 14.73 -8.01
C ASP A 361 -13.25 15.23 -6.55
N ILE A 362 -12.37 16.20 -6.36
CA ILE A 362 -12.09 16.76 -5.03
C ILE A 362 -13.31 17.44 -4.39
N THR A 363 -14.27 17.93 -5.19
CA THR A 363 -15.48 18.57 -4.67
C THR A 363 -16.41 17.52 -4.07
N LEU A 364 -16.63 16.43 -4.80
CA LEU A 364 -17.39 15.28 -4.32
C LEU A 364 -16.73 14.65 -3.10
N PHE A 365 -15.42 14.50 -3.11
CA PHE A 365 -14.70 13.93 -1.98
C PHE A 365 -14.75 14.81 -0.73
N LYS A 366 -14.66 16.14 -0.87
CA LYS A 366 -14.88 17.07 0.25
C LYS A 366 -16.27 16.92 0.88
N ASP A 367 -17.29 16.63 0.08
CA ASP A 367 -18.63 16.41 0.61
C ASP A 367 -18.73 15.07 1.37
N ILE A 368 -18.07 14.01 0.89
CA ILE A 368 -17.92 12.74 1.62
C ILE A 368 -17.20 12.98 2.94
N ALA A 369 -16.04 13.64 2.93
CA ALA A 369 -15.24 13.90 4.11
C ALA A 369 -16.02 14.68 5.19
N ARG A 370 -16.77 15.73 4.80
CA ARG A 370 -17.66 16.47 5.71
C ARG A 370 -18.75 15.60 6.31
N TRP A 371 -19.34 14.72 5.51
CA TRP A 371 -20.36 13.81 6.02
C TRP A 371 -19.75 12.81 7.02
N THR A 372 -18.62 12.19 6.69
CA THR A 372 -17.95 11.24 7.58
C THR A 372 -17.54 11.89 8.91
N GLN A 373 -17.02 13.12 8.87
CA GLN A 373 -16.68 13.89 10.07
C GLN A 373 -17.91 14.16 10.96
N ALA A 374 -19.07 14.40 10.35
CA ALA A 374 -20.31 14.64 11.10
C ALA A 374 -20.96 13.36 11.64
N ASN A 375 -20.48 12.18 11.25
CA ASN A 375 -21.06 10.89 11.61
C ASN A 375 -19.96 9.98 12.19
N GLU A 376 -19.57 10.27 13.44
CA GLU A 376 -18.58 9.47 14.16
C GLU A 376 -18.97 7.98 14.19
N GLY A 377 -18.02 7.12 13.85
CA GLY A 377 -18.21 5.67 13.78
C GLY A 377 -18.84 5.16 12.48
N ALA A 378 -19.16 6.04 11.52
CA ALA A 378 -19.55 5.62 10.18
C ALA A 378 -18.40 4.90 9.48
N THR A 379 -18.75 3.80 8.83
CA THR A 379 -17.83 2.99 8.02
C THR A 379 -17.69 3.57 6.61
N GLU A 380 -16.73 3.06 5.83
CA GLU A 380 -16.60 3.42 4.42
C GLU A 380 -17.80 2.94 3.59
N GLN A 381 -18.49 1.89 4.03
CA GLN A 381 -19.75 1.42 3.44
C GLN A 381 -20.88 2.43 3.69
N ASP A 382 -20.97 2.96 4.91
CA ASP A 382 -21.97 3.99 5.24
C ASP A 382 -21.72 5.27 4.43
N ALA A 383 -20.46 5.68 4.29
CA ALA A 383 -20.08 6.83 3.46
C ALA A 383 -20.40 6.63 1.97
N ALA A 384 -20.17 5.41 1.45
CA ALA A 384 -20.53 5.06 0.08
C ALA A 384 -22.04 5.05 -0.15
N LEU A 385 -22.82 4.47 0.77
CA LEU A 385 -24.29 4.49 0.69
C LEU A 385 -24.84 5.92 0.76
N TRP A 386 -24.32 6.73 1.68
CA TRP A 386 -24.69 8.14 1.74
C TRP A 386 -24.37 8.85 0.42
N PHE A 387 -23.18 8.64 -0.15
CA PHE A 387 -22.80 9.24 -1.42
C PHE A 387 -23.76 8.82 -2.54
N LEU A 388 -24.04 7.53 -2.67
CA LEU A 388 -24.95 6.99 -3.68
C LEU A 388 -26.37 7.54 -3.53
N GLN A 389 -26.85 7.76 -2.31
CA GLN A 389 -28.16 8.37 -2.07
C GLN A 389 -28.17 9.88 -2.36
N ALA A 390 -27.14 10.59 -1.92
CA ALA A 390 -27.10 12.06 -1.94
C ALA A 390 -26.61 12.64 -3.27
N LYS A 391 -25.84 11.89 -4.07
CA LYS A 391 -25.13 12.36 -5.27
C LYS A 391 -25.56 11.64 -6.55
N GLN A 392 -26.87 11.34 -6.67
CA GLN A 392 -27.47 10.69 -7.84
C GLN A 392 -27.13 11.39 -9.16
N ASP A 393 -27.22 12.72 -9.20
CA ASP A 393 -26.90 13.52 -10.38
C ASP A 393 -25.44 13.35 -10.85
N ALA A 394 -24.52 13.00 -9.94
CA ALA A 394 -23.12 12.79 -10.26
C ALA A 394 -22.89 11.37 -10.79
N TRP A 395 -23.24 10.34 -10.01
CA TRP A 395 -22.90 8.97 -10.39
C TRP A 395 -23.74 8.41 -11.55
N SER A 396 -24.95 8.94 -11.77
CA SER A 396 -25.78 8.54 -12.91
C SER A 396 -25.15 8.89 -14.26
N GLN A 397 -24.17 9.79 -14.29
CA GLN A 397 -23.40 10.14 -15.50
C GLN A 397 -22.31 9.11 -15.81
N TRP A 398 -21.93 8.27 -14.85
CA TRP A 398 -20.87 7.27 -15.02
C TRP A 398 -21.39 5.94 -15.58
N VAL A 399 -22.69 5.70 -15.45
CA VAL A 399 -23.34 4.43 -15.79
C VAL A 399 -24.32 4.61 -16.95
N THR A 400 -24.76 3.50 -17.55
CA THR A 400 -25.83 3.54 -18.55
C THR A 400 -27.18 3.89 -17.91
N PRO A 401 -28.16 4.43 -18.66
CA PRO A 401 -29.50 4.69 -18.12
C PRO A 401 -30.19 3.45 -17.53
N GLU A 402 -29.95 2.27 -18.12
CA GLU A 402 -30.46 1.01 -17.59
C GLU A 402 -29.82 0.65 -16.25
N ALA A 403 -28.49 0.74 -16.16
CA ALA A 403 -27.77 0.50 -14.91
C ALA A 403 -28.20 1.50 -13.83
N ALA A 404 -28.38 2.78 -14.18
CA ALA A 404 -28.86 3.80 -13.25
C ALA A 404 -30.22 3.46 -12.65
N ALA A 405 -31.16 2.96 -13.47
CA ALA A 405 -32.47 2.54 -12.99
C ALA A 405 -32.39 1.35 -12.03
N LYS A 406 -31.52 0.36 -12.30
CA LYS A 406 -31.30 -0.80 -11.41
C LYS A 406 -30.64 -0.38 -10.09
N ILE A 407 -29.62 0.47 -10.16
CA ILE A 407 -28.93 1.03 -8.98
C ILE A 407 -29.92 1.79 -8.10
N GLN A 408 -30.77 2.64 -8.69
CA GLN A 408 -31.77 3.38 -7.93
C GLN A 408 -32.79 2.45 -7.25
N ALA A 409 -33.28 1.43 -7.97
CA ALA A 409 -34.20 0.46 -7.39
C ALA A 409 -33.57 -0.30 -6.21
N ALA A 410 -32.28 -0.68 -6.30
CA ALA A 410 -31.55 -1.31 -5.22
C ALA A 410 -31.37 -0.38 -4.00
N LEU A 411 -31.06 0.91 -4.25
CA LEU A 411 -30.96 1.92 -3.18
C LEU A 411 -32.30 2.12 -2.47
N ASP A 412 -33.40 2.20 -3.22
CA ASP A 412 -34.76 2.35 -2.67
C ASP A 412 -35.20 1.12 -1.86
N ALA A 413 -34.71 -0.07 -2.24
CA ALA A 413 -34.93 -1.32 -1.52
C ALA A 413 -34.00 -1.50 -0.29
N GLY A 414 -33.02 -0.62 -0.11
CA GLY A 414 -32.05 -0.70 0.99
C GLY A 414 -31.07 -1.87 0.85
N GLU A 415 -30.77 -2.28 -0.38
CA GLU A 415 -29.79 -3.33 -0.66
C GLU A 415 -28.35 -2.82 -0.48
N ALA A 416 -27.46 -3.66 0.04
CA ALA A 416 -26.02 -3.44 0.03
C ALA A 416 -25.36 -4.26 -1.10
N ALA A 417 -24.09 -3.96 -1.41
CA ALA A 417 -23.28 -4.81 -2.27
C ALA A 417 -22.79 -6.03 -1.48
N ASP A 418 -22.93 -7.22 -2.06
CA ASP A 418 -22.57 -8.50 -1.44
C ASP A 418 -21.04 -8.70 -1.40
N GLY A 419 -20.30 -8.08 -2.32
CA GLY A 419 -18.85 -8.16 -2.42
C GLY A 419 -18.08 -7.19 -1.53
N TRP A 420 -18.78 -6.41 -0.69
CA TRP A 420 -18.11 -5.57 0.30
C TRP A 420 -17.45 -6.43 1.40
N PRO A 421 -16.22 -6.11 1.85
CA PRO A 421 -15.59 -6.81 2.95
C PRO A 421 -16.42 -6.72 4.24
N ASP A 422 -16.39 -7.77 5.05
CA ASP A 422 -16.92 -7.72 6.42
C ASP A 422 -16.18 -6.63 7.21
N GLN A 423 -16.95 -5.81 7.94
CA GLN A 423 -16.47 -4.69 8.76
C GLN A 423 -15.96 -5.17 10.12
#